data_AF-A0AAV3HWY5-F1
#
_entry.id   AF-A0AAV3HWY5-F1
#
_cell.length_a   1.000
_cell.length_b   1.000
_cell.length_c   1.000
_cell.angle_alpha   90.00
_cell.angle_beta   90.00
_cell.angle_gamma   90.00
#
_symmetry.space_group_name_H-M   'P 1'
#
loop_
_entity.id
_entity.type
_entity.pdbx_description
1 polymer ?
#
loop_
_entity_poly.entity_id
_entity_poly.type
_entity_poly.pdbx_seq_one_letter_code
_entity_poly.pdbx_strand_id
1 'polypeptide(L)'
;MTAAMLGSGYAYAAPAFSADQLCKAGLALAIDKQPRGIKTAGTSGQRILLALKNGKNDWDYRCTVNRQNRTLKIDARDLKRNDKYLAQAIRYRVNEGKRSVEVTMKKRAGGGLKNDTFTTLQLD
;
A
#
# COMPACT_ATOMS: atom_id res chain seq x y z
N MET A 1 43.16 30.54 -4.17
CA MET A 1 42.12 30.02 -5.07
C MET A 1 41.57 28.76 -4.43
N THR A 2 40.48 28.87 -3.66
CA THR A 2 39.86 27.76 -2.94
C THR A 2 38.63 27.31 -3.71
N ALA A 3 38.71 26.13 -4.32
CA ALA A 3 37.61 25.50 -5.01
C ALA A 3 36.56 25.01 -3.99
N ALA A 4 35.36 25.56 -4.08
CA ALA A 4 34.19 25.02 -3.37
C ALA A 4 33.73 23.75 -4.10
N MET A 5 34.04 22.59 -3.53
CA MET A 5 33.44 21.34 -3.96
C MET A 5 31.95 21.38 -3.65
N LEU A 6 31.13 21.43 -4.70
CA LEU A 6 29.71 21.13 -4.66
C LEU A 6 29.56 19.68 -4.21
N GLY A 7 29.43 19.49 -2.90
CA GLY A 7 28.98 18.24 -2.33
C GLY A 7 27.54 18.02 -2.78
N SER A 8 27.38 17.29 -3.89
CA SER A 8 26.14 16.64 -4.28
C SER A 8 25.76 15.71 -3.13
N GLY A 9 25.09 16.26 -2.13
CA GLY A 9 24.45 15.50 -1.09
C GLY A 9 23.43 14.62 -1.78
N TYR A 10 23.78 13.35 -1.97
CA TYR A 10 22.79 12.30 -2.10
C TYR A 10 21.96 12.40 -0.83
N ALA A 11 20.86 13.16 -0.92
CA ALA A 11 19.80 13.07 0.05
C ALA A 11 19.46 11.59 0.12
N TYR A 12 19.85 10.94 1.21
CA TYR A 12 19.38 9.62 1.55
C TYR A 12 17.88 9.75 1.63
N ALA A 13 17.20 9.47 0.52
CA ALA A 13 15.77 9.28 0.51
C ALA A 13 15.53 8.22 1.58
N ALA A 14 14.85 8.61 2.67
CA ALA A 14 14.43 7.68 3.71
C ALA A 14 13.86 6.44 3.01
N PRO A 15 14.14 5.21 3.49
CA PRO A 15 13.75 3.99 2.78
C PRO A 15 12.26 4.09 2.45
N ALA A 16 11.97 4.36 1.18
CA ALA A 16 10.62 4.59 0.73
C ALA A 16 9.86 3.30 1.03
N PHE A 17 8.69 3.41 1.68
CA PHE A 17 7.83 2.26 1.99
C PHE A 17 7.89 1.21 0.87
N SER A 18 8.17 -0.04 1.26
CA SER A 18 8.30 -1.11 0.29
C SER A 18 6.98 -1.29 -0.45
N ALA A 19 7.02 -1.83 -1.67
CA ALA A 19 5.79 -2.08 -2.40
C ALA A 19 4.85 -3.00 -1.59
N ASP A 20 5.41 -3.96 -0.85
CA ASP A 20 4.69 -4.83 0.08
C ASP A 20 4.00 -4.05 1.20
N GLN A 21 4.70 -3.13 1.88
CA GLN A 21 4.11 -2.33 2.95
C GLN A 21 2.97 -1.44 2.41
N LEU A 22 3.15 -0.82 1.24
CA LEU A 22 2.10 -0.03 0.58
C LEU A 22 0.87 -0.90 0.26
N CYS A 23 1.11 -2.09 -0.27
CA CYS A 23 0.07 -3.06 -0.60
C CYS A 23 -0.68 -3.56 0.64
N LYS A 24 0.02 -3.82 1.74
CA LYS A 24 -0.55 -4.17 3.05
C LYS A 24 -1.48 -3.06 3.56
N ALA A 25 -1.02 -1.80 3.55
CA ALA A 25 -1.81 -0.64 3.96
C ALA A 25 -3.05 -0.43 3.09
N GLY A 26 -2.86 -0.50 1.76
CA GLY A 26 -3.93 -0.37 0.78
C GLY A 26 -5.00 -1.44 0.93
N LEU A 27 -4.59 -2.70 1.14
CA LEU A 27 -5.53 -3.80 1.37
C LEU A 27 -6.32 -3.60 2.67
N ALA A 28 -5.66 -3.25 3.78
CA ALA A 28 -6.32 -3.00 5.06
C ALA A 28 -7.39 -1.90 4.94
N LEU A 29 -7.08 -0.80 4.24
CA LEU A 29 -8.06 0.25 3.95
C LEU A 29 -9.22 -0.27 3.10
N ALA A 30 -8.92 -1.02 2.04
CA ALA A 30 -9.91 -1.50 1.07
C ALA A 30 -10.92 -2.46 1.69
N ILE A 31 -10.50 -3.37 2.55
CA ILE A 31 -11.42 -4.37 3.14
C ILE A 31 -12.11 -3.88 4.42
N ASP A 32 -11.85 -2.64 4.84
CA ASP A 32 -12.37 -2.05 6.09
C ASP A 32 -12.07 -2.88 7.34
N LYS A 33 -10.94 -3.57 7.33
CA LYS A 33 -10.50 -4.45 8.41
C LYS A 33 -9.01 -4.37 8.52
N GLN A 34 -8.53 -4.39 9.76
CA GLN A 34 -7.13 -4.64 10.05
C GLN A 34 -6.92 -6.16 10.09
N PRO A 35 -6.27 -6.77 9.08
CA PRO A 35 -6.00 -8.19 9.10
C PRO A 35 -5.14 -8.61 10.29
N ARG A 36 -5.41 -9.82 10.80
CA ARG A 36 -4.54 -10.49 11.77
C ARG A 36 -3.15 -10.83 11.20
N GLY A 37 -3.04 -10.94 9.88
CA GLY A 37 -1.79 -11.12 9.18
C GLY A 37 -1.98 -11.00 7.68
N ILE A 38 -1.05 -10.29 7.03
CA ILE A 38 -0.94 -10.21 5.57
C ILE A 38 0.39 -10.82 5.18
N LYS A 39 0.35 -11.96 4.48
CA LYS A 39 1.57 -12.56 3.91
C LYS A 39 1.72 -12.10 2.47
N THR A 40 2.93 -11.71 2.09
CA THR A 40 3.26 -11.43 0.69
C THR A 40 3.88 -12.67 0.05
N ALA A 41 3.40 -13.06 -1.13
CA ALA A 41 3.89 -14.23 -1.86
C ALA A 41 4.35 -13.83 -3.26
N GLY A 42 5.66 -13.65 -3.42
CA GLY A 42 6.33 -13.48 -4.71
C GLY A 42 6.09 -12.13 -5.43
N THR A 43 7.09 -11.72 -6.21
CA THR A 43 7.03 -10.58 -7.13
C THR A 43 6.99 -11.10 -8.57
N SER A 44 5.81 -11.50 -9.06
CA SER A 44 5.66 -11.78 -10.50
C SER A 44 5.26 -10.50 -11.21
N GLY A 45 6.22 -9.85 -11.87
CA GLY A 45 5.99 -8.77 -12.84
C GLY A 45 5.12 -7.60 -12.35
N GLN A 46 5.50 -6.94 -11.25
CA GLN A 46 4.79 -5.81 -10.61
C GLN A 46 3.50 -6.14 -9.85
N ARG A 47 3.16 -7.42 -9.71
CA ARG A 47 2.00 -7.88 -8.95
C ARG A 47 2.44 -8.60 -7.68
N ILE A 48 2.06 -8.05 -6.53
CA ILE A 48 2.28 -8.63 -5.21
C ILE A 48 1.05 -9.44 -4.83
N LEU A 49 1.21 -10.72 -4.49
CA LEU A 49 0.12 -11.51 -3.93
C LEU A 49 0.05 -11.30 -2.42
N LEU A 50 -1.12 -10.94 -1.92
CA LEU A 50 -1.40 -10.75 -0.50
C LEU A 50 -2.35 -11.86 -0.05
N ALA A 51 -1.92 -12.68 0.90
CA ALA A 51 -2.80 -13.63 1.58
C ALA A 51 -3.29 -13.03 2.90
N LEU A 52 -4.60 -12.84 3.00
CA LEU A 52 -5.28 -12.30 4.17
C LEU A 52 -5.84 -13.44 5.02
N LYS A 53 -5.35 -13.58 6.26
CA LYS A 53 -5.93 -14.52 7.22
C LYS A 53 -7.05 -13.86 8.02
N ASN A 54 -8.30 -14.25 7.74
CA ASN A 54 -9.47 -13.82 8.52
C ASN A 54 -10.29 -15.04 8.99
N GLY A 55 -10.03 -15.50 10.21
CA GLY A 55 -10.66 -16.70 10.76
C GLY A 55 -10.13 -17.97 10.09
N LYS A 56 -11.04 -18.75 9.46
CA LYS A 56 -10.72 -20.03 8.81
C LYS A 56 -10.38 -19.93 7.31
N ASN A 57 -10.54 -18.76 6.71
CA ASN A 57 -10.36 -18.58 5.27
C ASN A 57 -9.12 -17.72 5.00
N ASP A 58 -8.27 -18.21 4.10
CA ASP A 58 -7.20 -17.42 3.49
C ASP A 58 -7.73 -16.79 2.19
N TRP A 59 -7.51 -15.49 2.01
CA TRP A 59 -7.99 -14.75 0.85
C TRP A 59 -6.81 -14.21 0.07
N ASP A 60 -6.73 -14.56 -1.21
CA ASP A 60 -5.70 -14.08 -2.11
C ASP A 60 -6.12 -12.79 -2.81
N TYR A 61 -5.30 -11.75 -2.68
CA TYR A 61 -5.41 -10.49 -3.41
C TYR A 61 -4.16 -10.26 -4.23
N ARG A 62 -4.31 -9.53 -5.34
CA ARG A 62 -3.24 -8.99 -6.17
C ARG A 62 -3.15 -7.50 -5.90
N CYS A 63 -1.95 -7.02 -5.65
CA CYS A 63 -1.66 -5.62 -5.52
C CYS A 63 -0.70 -5.17 -6.62
N THR A 64 -0.99 -4.03 -7.24
CA THR A 64 -0.10 -3.37 -8.19
C THR A 64 0.19 -1.97 -7.70
N VAL A 65 1.47 -1.64 -7.52
CA VAL A 65 1.92 -0.32 -7.07
C VAL A 65 2.42 0.48 -8.27
N ASN A 66 1.86 1.66 -8.48
CA ASN A 66 2.36 2.66 -9.41
C ASN A 66 3.02 3.80 -8.62
N ARG A 67 4.36 3.79 -8.57
CA ARG A 67 5.15 4.77 -7.84
C ARG A 67 5.14 6.16 -8.48
N GLN A 68 5.00 6.24 -9.80
CA GLN A 68 4.95 7.52 -10.54
C GLN A 68 3.71 8.32 -10.15
N ASN A 69 2.56 7.65 -10.07
CA ASN A 69 1.28 8.27 -9.74
C ASN A 69 0.93 8.22 -8.24
N ARG A 70 1.80 7.62 -7.41
CA ARG A 70 1.58 7.36 -5.97
C ARG A 70 0.23 6.69 -5.71
N THR A 71 -0.07 5.68 -6.52
CA THR A 71 -1.31 4.90 -6.42
C THR A 71 -0.99 3.42 -6.33
N LEU A 72 -1.88 2.67 -5.71
CA LEU A 72 -1.92 1.22 -5.77
C LEU A 72 -3.31 0.73 -6.13
N LYS A 73 -3.40 -0.47 -6.69
CA LYS A 73 -4.66 -1.13 -7.04
C LYS A 73 -4.69 -2.51 -6.41
N ILE A 74 -5.83 -2.88 -5.83
CA ILE A 74 -6.06 -4.19 -5.21
C ILE A 74 -7.16 -4.92 -5.99
N ASP A 75 -6.88 -6.15 -6.40
CA ASP A 75 -7.83 -7.03 -7.10
C ASP A 75 -7.91 -8.38 -6.34
N ALA A 76 -9.09 -8.93 -6.08
CA ALA A 76 -9.17 -10.29 -5.54
C ALA A 76 -8.86 -11.30 -6.63
N ARG A 77 -8.24 -12.41 -6.24
CA ARG A 77 -7.98 -13.53 -7.15
C ARG A 77 -9.26 -14.33 -7.46
N ASP A 78 -10.17 -14.40 -6.50
CA ASP A 78 -11.47 -15.05 -6.66
C ASP A 78 -12.53 -14.04 -7.12
N LEU A 79 -12.99 -14.20 -8.37
CA LEU A 79 -13.96 -13.31 -9.02
C LEU A 79 -15.37 -13.38 -8.39
N LYS A 80 -15.69 -14.42 -7.60
CA LYS A 80 -16.98 -14.53 -6.91
C LYS A 80 -17.04 -13.71 -5.62
N ARG A 81 -15.89 -13.20 -5.15
CA ARG A 81 -15.83 -12.30 -4.00
C ARG A 81 -16.12 -10.88 -4.46
N ASN A 82 -17.37 -10.48 -4.26
CA ASN A 82 -17.83 -9.11 -4.42
C ASN A 82 -17.33 -8.24 -3.24
N ASP A 83 -16.02 -8.26 -2.96
CA ASP A 83 -15.44 -7.31 -2.01
C ASP A 83 -15.58 -5.94 -2.66
N LYS A 84 -16.45 -5.13 -2.06
CA LYS A 84 -17.07 -3.93 -2.65
C LYS A 84 -16.06 -2.83 -3.06
N TYR A 85 -14.78 -3.03 -2.78
CA TYR A 85 -13.69 -2.06 -2.87
C TYR A 85 -12.54 -2.50 -3.81
N LEU A 86 -12.64 -3.68 -4.42
CA LEU A 86 -11.67 -4.17 -5.40
C LEU A 86 -11.70 -3.35 -6.69
N ALA A 87 -10.56 -3.26 -7.35
CA ALA A 87 -10.29 -2.55 -8.61
C ALA A 87 -10.29 -1.01 -8.56
N GLN A 88 -10.47 -0.37 -7.39
CA GLN A 88 -10.32 1.08 -7.26
C GLN A 88 -8.85 1.50 -7.09
N ALA A 89 -8.53 2.68 -7.60
CA ALA A 89 -7.23 3.30 -7.36
C ALA A 89 -7.18 3.88 -5.94
N ILE A 90 -6.23 3.38 -5.15
CA ILE A 90 -5.94 3.84 -3.79
C ILE A 90 -4.70 4.73 -3.88
N ARG A 91 -4.81 5.99 -3.47
CA ARG A 91 -3.66 6.90 -3.37
C ARG A 91 -2.92 6.64 -2.07
N TYR A 92 -1.60 6.83 -2.08
CA TYR A 92 -0.81 6.79 -0.87
C TYR A 92 0.08 8.03 -0.77
N ARG A 93 0.30 8.49 0.46
CA ARG A 93 1.19 9.59 0.80
C ARG A 93 2.12 9.14 1.92
N VAL A 94 3.41 9.16 1.64
CA VAL A 94 4.44 8.84 2.64
C VAL A 94 4.73 10.09 3.46
N ASN A 95 4.59 9.97 4.77
CA ASN A 95 4.98 10.98 5.75
C ASN A 95 6.33 10.56 6.35
N GLU A 96 7.41 10.93 5.67
CA GLU A 96 8.79 10.49 6.00
C GLU A 96 9.19 10.87 7.43
N GLY A 97 8.85 12.08 7.88
CA GLY A 97 9.14 12.53 9.26
C GLY A 97 8.42 11.76 10.36
N LYS A 98 7.34 11.03 10.03
CA LYS A 98 6.55 10.24 10.98
C LYS A 98 6.63 8.73 10.73
N ARG A 99 7.45 8.28 9.78
CA ARG A 99 7.54 6.87 9.33
C ARG A 99 6.17 6.22 9.14
N SER A 100 5.25 6.98 8.55
CA SER A 100 3.87 6.55 8.30
C SER A 100 3.47 6.76 6.85
N VAL A 101 2.53 5.97 6.39
CA VAL A 101 1.89 6.10 5.10
C VAL A 101 0.40 6.33 5.31
N GLU A 102 -0.09 7.43 4.77
CA GLU A 102 -1.52 7.65 4.64
C GLU A 102 -1.98 7.02 3.32
N VAL A 103 -3.02 6.19 3.37
CA VAL A 103 -3.68 5.65 2.19
C VAL A 103 -5.07 6.23 2.10
N THR A 104 -5.51 6.59 0.89
CA THR A 104 -6.79 7.23 0.63
C THR A 104 -7.47 6.62 -0.59
N MET A 105 -8.76 6.36 -0.49
CA MET A 105 -9.60 5.88 -1.59
C MET A 105 -10.95 6.59 -1.62
N LYS A 106 -11.64 6.54 -2.74
CA LYS A 106 -13.02 7.03 -2.83
C LYS A 106 -13.97 6.01 -2.19
N LYS A 107 -14.91 6.48 -1.37
CA LYS A 107 -16.05 5.67 -0.94
C LYS A 107 -16.95 5.40 -2.14
N ARG A 108 -17.42 4.17 -2.28
CA ARG A 108 -18.31 3.78 -3.40
C ARG A 108 -19.74 4.31 -3.22
N ALA A 109 -20.18 4.49 -1.97
CA ALA A 109 -21.47 5.07 -1.62
C ALA A 109 -21.27 6.38 -0.84
N GLY A 110 -22.08 7.40 -1.13
CA GLY A 110 -22.13 8.64 -0.33
C GLY A 110 -21.09 9.71 -0.64
N GLY A 111 -20.40 9.65 -1.79
CA GLY A 111 -19.63 10.81 -2.32
C GLY A 111 -18.44 11.28 -1.48
N GLY A 112 -17.83 10.42 -0.64
CA GLY A 112 -16.74 10.80 0.26
C GLY A 112 -15.40 10.12 -0.02
N LEU A 113 -14.36 10.56 0.69
CA LEU A 113 -13.08 9.86 0.77
C LEU A 113 -13.03 8.98 2.02
N LYS A 114 -12.27 7.90 1.94
CA LYS A 114 -11.86 7.06 3.06
C LYS A 114 -10.35 7.08 3.11
N ASN A 115 -9.78 7.44 4.24
CA ASN A 115 -8.34 7.42 4.47
C ASN A 115 -8.01 6.74 5.80
N ASP A 116 -6.81 6.22 5.89
CA ASP A 116 -6.23 5.67 7.11
C ASP A 116 -4.70 5.84 7.07
N THR A 117 -4.06 5.88 8.23
CA THR A 117 -2.62 6.08 8.36
C THR A 117 -1.98 4.91 9.07
N PHE A 118 -1.00 4.29 8.40
CA PHE A 118 -0.27 3.14 8.90
C PHE A 118 1.18 3.48 9.17
N THR A 119 1.74 3.00 10.27
CA THR A 119 3.18 3.10 10.54
C THR A 119 3.94 1.92 9.93
N THR A 120 5.25 2.06 9.72
CA THR A 120 6.09 0.92 9.28
C THR A 120 5.95 -0.28 10.21
N LEU A 121 5.86 -0.07 11.53
CA LEU A 121 5.70 -1.13 12.53
C LEU A 121 4.42 -1.95 12.37
N GLN A 122 3.35 -1.35 11.83
CA GLN A 122 2.10 -2.06 11.56
C GLN A 122 2.14 -2.85 10.25
N LEU A 123 3.13 -2.58 9.40
CA LEU A 123 3.24 -3.11 8.05
C LEU A 123 4.44 -4.05 7.85
N ASP A 124 5.34 -4.15 8.83
CA ASP A 124 6.38 -5.18 8.87
C ASP A 124 5.79 -6.56 9.17
#